data_AF-E6Q825-F1
#
_entry.id   AF-E6Q825-F1
#
_cell.length_a   1.000
_cell.length_b   1.000
_cell.length_c   1.000
_cell.angle_alpha   90.00
_cell.angle_beta   90.00
_cell.angle_gamma   90.00
#
_symmetry.space_group_name_H-M   'P 1'
#
loop_
_entity.id
_entity.type
_entity.pdbx_description
1 polymer ?
#
loop_
_entity_poly.entity_id
_entity_poly.type
_entity_poly.pdbx_seq_one_letter_code
_entity_poly.pdbx_strand_id
1 'polypeptide(L)'
;MRQLVKGFAQFLVRGKVVDLAVAFVIGGAAGSFINSFVSNLFSPLLAAIFGQHEISRASIVLNHSSIAYGKFIDSTISFLLVAGAVYFFVIVPSNRLAVNGVLSGLSSPTLKKCPECAAEIPKSARRCMYCTQLVEQS
;
A
#
# COMPACT_ATOMS: atom_id res chain seq x y z
N MET A 1 24.05 19.85 -20.79
CA MET A 1 22.72 19.29 -20.47
C MET A 1 22.50 17.84 -20.93
N ARG A 2 22.84 17.43 -22.17
CA ARG A 2 22.63 16.03 -22.64
C ARG A 2 23.31 14.94 -21.78
N GLN A 3 24.48 15.21 -21.19
CA GLN A 3 25.14 14.24 -20.31
C GLN A 3 24.44 14.06 -18.96
N LEU A 4 23.84 15.13 -18.39
CA LEU A 4 23.08 15.06 -17.15
C LEU A 4 21.78 14.27 -17.33
N VAL A 5 21.06 14.49 -18.44
CA VAL A 5 19.84 13.75 -18.76
C VAL A 5 20.12 12.27 -19.01
N LYS A 6 21.21 11.94 -19.74
CA LYS A 6 21.64 10.55 -19.94
C LYS A 6 22.06 9.89 -18.63
N GLY A 7 22.81 10.59 -17.76
CA GLY A 7 23.21 10.07 -16.45
C GLY A 7 22.02 9.80 -15.54
N PHE A 8 21.03 10.70 -15.53
CA PHE A 8 19.81 10.54 -14.74
C PHE A 8 18.90 9.41 -15.26
N ALA A 9 18.69 9.32 -16.58
CA ALA A 9 17.95 8.20 -17.17
C ALA A 9 18.62 6.85 -16.88
N GLN A 10 19.95 6.80 -16.93
CA GLN A 10 20.71 5.60 -16.64
C GLN A 10 20.70 5.22 -15.15
N PHE A 11 20.46 6.18 -14.24
CA PHE A 11 20.21 5.94 -12.82
C PHE A 11 18.80 5.36 -12.58
N LEU A 12 17.76 5.94 -13.21
CA LEU A 12 16.38 5.48 -13.09
C LEU A 12 16.19 4.04 -13.58
N VAL A 13 16.92 3.63 -14.64
CA VAL A 13 16.83 2.27 -15.20
C VAL A 13 17.68 1.26 -14.42
N ARG A 14 18.67 1.71 -13.63
CA ARG A 14 19.56 0.81 -12.88
C ARG A 14 19.04 0.36 -11.52
N GLY A 15 18.18 1.16 -10.90
CA GLY A 15 17.48 0.76 -9.68
C GLY A 15 16.01 0.51 -9.98
N LYS A 16 15.35 -0.34 -9.21
CA LYS A 16 13.88 -0.51 -9.20
C LYS A 16 13.11 0.77 -8.77
N VAL A 17 13.69 1.94 -8.99
CA VAL A 17 13.19 3.27 -8.60
C VAL A 17 11.91 3.59 -9.37
N VAL A 18 11.83 3.20 -10.64
CA VAL A 18 10.62 3.40 -11.45
C VAL A 18 9.44 2.62 -10.87
N ASP A 19 9.63 1.34 -10.52
CA ASP A 19 8.58 0.51 -9.91
C ASP A 19 8.12 1.10 -8.55
N LEU A 20 9.07 1.56 -7.73
CA LEU A 20 8.77 2.20 -6.45
C LEU A 20 8.02 3.53 -6.62
N ALA A 21 8.42 4.34 -7.61
CA ALA A 21 7.76 5.61 -7.92
C ALA A 21 6.31 5.38 -8.38
N VAL A 22 6.10 4.40 -9.24
CA VAL A 22 4.76 4.01 -9.71
C VAL A 22 3.90 3.53 -8.52
N ALA A 23 4.45 2.71 -7.63
CA ALA A 23 3.75 2.25 -6.44
C ALA A 23 3.30 3.42 -5.53
N PHE A 24 4.15 4.43 -5.34
CA PHE A 24 3.82 5.61 -4.53
C PHE A 24 2.69 6.45 -5.15
N VAL A 25 2.76 6.70 -6.46
CA VAL A 25 1.73 7.49 -7.18
C VAL A 25 0.39 6.77 -7.15
N ILE A 26 0.37 5.46 -7.42
CA ILE A 26 -0.85 4.65 -7.37
C ILE A 26 -1.40 4.57 -5.94
N GLY A 27 -0.52 4.39 -4.95
CA GLY A 27 -0.90 4.37 -3.53
C GLY A 27 -1.55 5.69 -3.09
N GLY A 28 -0.97 6.82 -3.48
CA GLY A 28 -1.54 8.15 -3.20
C GLY A 28 -2.90 8.37 -3.89
N ALA A 29 -3.03 7.96 -5.15
CA ALA A 29 -4.28 8.08 -5.90
C ALA A 29 -5.40 7.21 -5.30
N ALA A 30 -5.10 5.95 -4.98
CA ALA A 30 -6.06 5.03 -4.34
C ALA A 30 -6.49 5.54 -2.96
N GLY A 31 -5.55 6.07 -2.16
CA GLY A 31 -5.85 6.70 -0.87
C GLY A 31 -6.80 7.90 -1.02
N SER A 32 -6.54 8.78 -1.99
CA SER A 32 -7.40 9.94 -2.26
C SER A 32 -8.81 9.55 -2.72
N PHE A 33 -8.90 8.54 -3.59
CA PHE A 33 -10.19 8.00 -4.04
C PHE A 33 -10.99 7.43 -2.86
N ILE A 34 -10.37 6.61 -2.01
CA ILE A 34 -11.03 6.01 -0.84
C ILE A 34 -11.44 7.09 0.16
N ASN A 35 -10.58 8.06 0.42
CA ASN A 35 -10.90 9.17 1.31
C ASN A 35 -12.09 9.98 0.78
N SER A 36 -12.14 10.25 -0.52
CA SER A 36 -13.27 10.91 -1.17
C SER A 36 -14.55 10.07 -1.09
N PHE A 37 -14.44 8.75 -1.23
CA PHE A 37 -15.58 7.85 -1.10
C PHE A 37 -16.13 7.83 0.33
N VAL A 38 -15.26 7.77 1.34
CA VAL A 38 -15.66 7.79 2.74
C VAL A 38 -16.24 9.16 3.13
N SER A 39 -15.58 10.25 2.76
CA SER A 39 -16.03 11.60 3.14
C SER A 39 -17.32 12.03 2.44
N ASN A 40 -17.53 11.64 1.17
CA ASN A 40 -18.72 12.06 0.41
C ASN A 40 -19.91 11.11 0.57
N LEU A 41 -19.69 9.85 0.93
CA LEU A 41 -20.76 8.86 1.04
C LEU A 41 -21.03 8.44 2.49
N PHE A 42 -19.99 8.11 3.26
CA PHE A 42 -20.14 7.59 4.61
C PHE A 42 -20.33 8.69 5.67
N SER A 43 -19.54 9.76 5.62
CA SER A 43 -19.68 10.88 6.58
C SER A 43 -21.09 11.49 6.59
N PRO A 44 -21.74 11.81 5.46
CA PRO A 44 -23.11 12.32 5.49
C PRO A 44 -24.14 11.27 5.94
N LEU A 45 -23.92 9.99 5.62
CA LEU A 45 -24.80 8.91 6.06
C LEU A 45 -24.74 8.73 7.59
N LEU A 46 -23.55 8.84 8.17
CA LEU A 46 -23.35 8.82 9.61
C LEU A 46 -23.94 10.06 10.28
N ALA A 47 -23.75 11.23 9.70
CA ALA A 47 -24.37 12.46 10.20
C ALA A 47 -25.91 12.39 10.17
N ALA A 48 -26.50 11.67 9.20
CA ALA A 48 -27.94 11.45 9.11
C ALA A 48 -28.46 10.44 10.15
N ILE A 49 -27.70 9.38 10.44
CA ILE A 49 -28.11 8.32 11.39
C ILE A 49 -27.86 8.70 12.85
N PHE A 50 -26.70 9.29 13.15
CA PHE A 50 -26.28 9.61 14.52
C PHE A 50 -26.74 11.00 14.98
N GLY A 51 -27.38 11.78 14.09
CA GLY A 51 -27.79 13.15 14.37
C GLY A 51 -26.60 14.12 14.34
N GLN A 52 -26.83 15.30 13.79
CA GLN A 52 -25.86 16.38 13.61
C GLN A 52 -24.89 16.55 14.79
N HIS A 53 -23.59 16.49 14.49
CA HIS A 53 -22.54 17.44 14.93
C HIS A 53 -22.32 17.73 16.44
N GLU A 54 -23.09 17.14 17.36
CA GLU A 54 -22.95 17.38 18.80
C GLU A 54 -21.73 16.69 19.39
N ILE A 55 -21.22 15.64 18.73
CA ILE A 55 -19.93 15.04 19.10
C ILE A 55 -18.83 16.08 18.89
N SER A 56 -18.72 16.71 17.71
CA SER A 56 -17.71 17.72 17.38
C SER A 56 -17.82 19.05 18.16
N ARG A 57 -19.01 19.38 18.69
CA ARG A 57 -19.25 20.56 19.54
C ARG A 57 -19.01 20.31 21.02
N ALA A 58 -18.82 19.05 21.41
CA ALA A 58 -18.50 18.67 22.76
C ALA A 58 -17.07 19.19 23.08
N SER A 59 -17.04 20.37 23.72
CA SER A 59 -15.83 21.02 24.21
C SER A 59 -15.99 21.27 25.70
N ILE A 60 -15.00 20.84 26.47
CA ILE A 60 -14.90 21.21 27.87
C ILE A 60 -13.99 22.43 27.92
N VAL A 61 -14.51 23.54 28.44
CA VAL A 61 -13.75 24.77 28.66
C VAL A 61 -13.17 24.70 30.08
N LEU A 62 -11.87 24.44 30.20
CA LEU A 62 -11.13 24.54 31.46
C LEU A 62 -10.16 25.73 31.35
N ASN A 63 -10.29 26.74 32.22
CA ASN A 63 -9.33 27.84 32.39
C ASN A 63 -8.81 28.46 31.08
N HIS A 64 -9.71 28.96 30.22
CA HIS A 64 -9.39 29.61 28.93
C HIS A 64 -8.77 28.71 27.85
N SER A 65 -8.72 27.39 28.04
CA SER A 65 -8.39 26.40 27.01
C SER A 65 -9.62 25.58 26.65
N SER A 66 -10.03 25.63 25.38
CA SER A 66 -11.13 24.82 24.85
C SER A 66 -10.58 23.49 24.34
N ILE A 67 -10.74 22.41 25.11
CA ILE A 67 -10.38 21.06 24.65
C ILE A 67 -11.57 20.49 23.88
N ALA A 68 -11.50 20.54 22.55
CA ALA A 68 -12.50 19.98 21.64
C ALA A 68 -12.24 18.47 21.42
N TYR A 69 -12.62 17.64 22.39
CA TYR A 69 -12.54 16.17 22.29
C TYR A 69 -13.47 15.62 21.19
N GLY A 70 -14.51 16.37 20.84
CA GLY A 70 -15.42 16.05 19.76
C GLY A 70 -14.79 15.77 18.41
N LYS A 71 -13.88 16.65 17.98
CA LYS A 71 -13.18 16.51 16.69
C LYS A 71 -12.27 15.28 16.67
N PHE A 72 -11.73 14.90 17.82
CA PHE A 72 -10.88 13.72 17.92
C PHE A 72 -11.68 12.43 17.68
N ILE A 73 -12.88 12.32 18.28
CA ILE A 73 -13.78 11.18 18.09
C ILE A 73 -14.23 11.09 16.63
N ASP A 74 -14.63 12.20 16.03
CA ASP A 74 -15.01 12.27 14.61
C ASP A 74 -13.89 11.82 13.67
N SER A 75 -12.66 12.30 13.92
CA SER A 75 -11.48 11.91 13.14
C SER A 75 -11.12 10.42 13.31
N THR A 76 -11.35 9.86 14.49
CA THR A 76 -11.11 8.45 14.79
C THR A 76 -12.13 7.56 14.08
N ILE A 77 -13.42 7.91 14.10
CA ILE A 77 -14.46 7.20 13.35
C ILE A 77 -14.16 7.23 11.86
N SER A 78 -13.81 8.41 11.32
CA SER A 78 -13.42 8.57 9.92
C SER A 78 -12.20 7.72 9.56
N PHE A 79 -11.19 7.66 10.43
CA PHE A 79 -10.01 6.80 10.24
C PHE A 79 -10.38 5.32 10.19
N LEU A 80 -11.22 4.82 11.11
CA LEU A 80 -11.67 3.43 11.09
C LEU A 80 -12.42 3.07 9.80
N LEU A 81 -13.24 4.00 9.28
CA LEU A 81 -13.97 3.79 8.03
C LEU A 81 -13.05 3.73 6.82
N VAL A 82 -12.08 4.65 6.72
CA VAL A 82 -11.06 4.60 5.66
C VAL A 82 -10.24 3.32 5.77
N ALA A 83 -9.81 2.92 6.97
CA ALA A 83 -9.09 1.67 7.18
C ALA A 83 -9.92 0.45 6.75
N GLY A 84 -11.20 0.41 7.10
CA GLY A 84 -12.13 -0.64 6.69
C GLY A 84 -12.34 -0.67 5.17
N ALA A 85 -12.50 0.49 4.54
CA ALA A 85 -12.64 0.60 3.09
C ALA A 85 -11.37 0.15 2.35
N VAL A 86 -10.18 0.56 2.81
CA VAL A 86 -8.89 0.08 2.26
C VAL A 86 -8.77 -1.43 2.42
N TYR A 87 -9.11 -1.97 3.59
CA TYR A 87 -9.05 -3.41 3.82
C TYR A 87 -9.97 -4.18 2.85
N PHE A 88 -11.22 -3.74 2.71
CA PHE A 88 -12.19 -4.43 1.87
C PHE A 88 -11.92 -4.26 0.36
N PHE A 89 -11.60 -3.04 -0.11
CA PHE A 89 -11.41 -2.76 -1.54
C PHE A 89 -10.01 -3.03 -2.06
N VAL A 90 -8.98 -3.03 -1.20
CA VAL A 90 -7.58 -3.23 -1.63
C VAL A 90 -7.05 -4.57 -1.13
N ILE A 91 -7.12 -4.83 0.18
CA ILE A 91 -6.44 -6.00 0.78
C ILE A 91 -7.17 -7.30 0.45
N VAL A 92 -8.49 -7.36 0.61
CA VAL A 92 -9.28 -8.57 0.30
C VAL A 92 -9.14 -9.03 -1.15
N PRO A 93 -9.31 -8.18 -2.19
CA PRO A 93 -9.11 -8.61 -3.56
C PRO A 93 -7.65 -8.95 -3.85
N SER A 94 -6.69 -8.19 -3.32
CA SER A 94 -5.26 -8.50 -3.49
C SER A 94 -4.93 -9.87 -2.90
N ASN A 95 -5.44 -10.20 -1.71
CA ASN A 95 -5.23 -11.49 -1.07
C ASN A 95 -5.94 -12.63 -1.84
N ARG A 96 -7.19 -12.41 -2.30
CA ARG A 96 -7.90 -13.40 -3.13
C ARG A 96 -7.18 -13.69 -4.45
N LEU A 97 -6.65 -12.65 -5.11
CA LEU A 97 -5.93 -12.81 -6.37
C LEU A 97 -4.53 -13.42 -6.17
N ALA A 98 -3.89 -13.18 -5.03
CA ALA A 98 -2.64 -13.84 -4.66
C ALA A 98 -2.83 -15.35 -4.41
N VAL A 99 -3.89 -15.73 -3.71
CA VAL A 99 -4.23 -17.15 -3.46
C VAL A 99 -4.56 -17.89 -4.77
N ASN A 100 -5.15 -17.21 -5.76
CA ASN A 100 -5.46 -17.77 -7.08
C ASN A 100 -4.24 -17.83 -8.04
N GLY A 101 -3.03 -17.51 -7.56
CA GLY A 101 -1.79 -17.63 -8.33
C GLY A 101 -1.57 -16.55 -9.40
N VAL A 102 -2.48 -15.58 -9.55
CA VAL A 102 -2.40 -14.52 -10.57
C VAL A 102 -1.34 -13.48 -10.22
N LEU A 103 -1.18 -13.14 -8.94
CA LEU A 103 -0.14 -12.19 -8.50
C LEU A 103 1.24 -12.83 -8.27
N SER A 104 1.34 -14.16 -8.22
CA SER A 104 2.60 -14.88 -7.97
C SER A 104 3.65 -14.71 -9.06
N GLY A 105 3.27 -14.15 -10.21
CA GLY A 105 4.15 -13.85 -11.34
C GLY A 105 4.85 -12.50 -11.28
N LEU A 106 4.52 -11.60 -10.34
CA LEU A 106 5.12 -10.25 -10.27
C LEU A 106 6.28 -10.14 -9.27
N SER A 107 6.33 -10.99 -8.25
CA SER A 107 7.49 -11.12 -7.36
C SER A 107 8.52 -12.06 -7.97
N SER A 108 9.28 -11.52 -8.92
CA SER A 108 10.47 -12.14 -9.53
C SER A 108 10.29 -13.59 -10.05
N PRO A 109 9.61 -13.76 -11.20
CA PRO A 109 9.63 -15.02 -11.97
C PRO A 109 11.04 -15.36 -12.51
N THR A 110 12.01 -14.46 -12.30
CA THR A 110 13.42 -14.65 -12.63
C THR A 110 14.18 -15.47 -11.59
N LEU A 111 13.64 -15.74 -10.39
CA LEU A 111 14.35 -16.47 -9.34
C LEU A 111 13.64 -17.80 -9.00
N LYS A 112 14.40 -18.90 -8.98
CA LYS A 112 14.01 -20.22 -8.48
C LYS A 112 14.72 -20.50 -7.16
N LYS A 113 14.10 -21.25 -6.24
CA LYS A 113 14.77 -21.72 -5.03
C LYS A 113 15.63 -22.94 -5.33
N CYS A 114 16.88 -22.93 -4.86
CA CYS A 114 17.75 -24.10 -4.92
C CYS A 114 17.26 -25.16 -3.92
N PRO A 115 17.14 -26.44 -4.30
CA PRO A 115 16.63 -27.51 -3.42
C PRO A 115 17.57 -27.84 -2.26
N GLU A 116 18.87 -27.62 -2.43
CA GLU A 116 19.88 -28.00 -1.43
C GLU A 116 20.11 -26.91 -0.38
N CYS A 117 20.28 -25.67 -0.83
CA CYS A 117 20.66 -24.56 0.07
C CYS A 117 19.54 -23.55 0.32
N ALA A 118 18.34 -23.76 -0.23
CA ALA A 118 17.20 -22.86 -0.18
C ALA A 118 17.45 -21.42 -0.69
N ALA A 119 18.63 -21.15 -1.27
CA ALA A 119 18.99 -19.84 -1.79
C ALA A 119 18.19 -19.52 -3.06
N GLU A 120 17.87 -18.24 -3.24
CA GLU A 120 17.22 -17.73 -4.44
C GLU A 120 18.27 -17.53 -5.54
N ILE A 121 18.13 -18.29 -6.63
CA ILE A 121 19.05 -18.27 -7.77
C ILE A 121 18.28 -17.93 -9.05
N PRO A 122 18.92 -17.30 -10.07
CA PRO A 122 18.22 -16.98 -11.29
C PRO A 122 17.72 -18.25 -12.01
N LYS A 123 16.55 -18.19 -12.66
CA LYS A 123 15.90 -19.33 -13.31
C LYS A 123 16.78 -19.99 -14.38
N SER A 124 17.63 -19.21 -15.04
CA SER A 124 18.60 -19.67 -16.05
C SER A 124 19.86 -20.33 -15.46
N ALA A 125 20.10 -20.27 -14.14
CA ALA A 125 21.28 -20.87 -13.53
C ALA A 125 21.25 -22.41 -13.61
N ARG A 126 22.32 -22.98 -14.18
CA ARG A 126 22.60 -24.43 -14.16
C ARG A 126 23.41 -24.86 -12.93
N ARG A 127 24.06 -23.91 -12.25
CA ARG A 127 24.78 -24.12 -11.00
C ARG A 127 24.41 -23.05 -9.98
N CYS A 128 24.23 -23.44 -8.73
CA CYS A 128 23.96 -22.51 -7.64
C CYS A 128 25.22 -21.71 -7.30
N MET A 129 25.10 -20.39 -7.14
CA MET A 129 26.22 -19.51 -6.77
C MET A 129 26.66 -19.68 -5.31
N TYR A 130 25.75 -20.13 -4.43
CA TYR A 130 26.01 -20.26 -2.99
C TYR A 130 26.59 -21.61 -2.61
N CYS A 131 26.01 -22.70 -3.13
CA CYS A 131 26.39 -24.07 -2.75
C CYS A 131 27.02 -24.88 -3.88
N THR A 132 27.28 -24.26 -5.04
CA THR A 132 27.93 -24.86 -6.24
C THR A 132 27.28 -26.12 -6.83
N GLN A 133 26.16 -26.57 -6.28
CA GLN A 133 25.38 -27.70 -6.77
C GLN A 133 24.77 -27.43 -8.15
N LEU A 134 24.62 -28.52 -8.91
CA LEU A 134 23.94 -28.51 -10.21
C LEU A 134 22.43 -28.45 -9.96
N VAL A 135 21.76 -27.48 -10.59
CA VAL A 135 20.32 -27.28 -10.39
C VAL A 135 19.64 -27.43 -11.74
N GLU A 136 18.96 -28.55 -11.94
CA GLU A 136 18.18 -28.79 -13.17
C GLU A 136 17.04 -27.76 -13.31
N GLN A 137 16.64 -27.49 -14.55
CA GLN A 137 15.68 -26.45 -14.89
C GLN A 137 14.26 -27.04 -14.87
N SER A 138 13.52 -26.88 -13.77
CA SER A 138 12.06 -27.07 -13.73
C SER A 138 11.31 -25.74 -13.70
#